data_AF-A0A3M1URG6-F1
#
_entry.id   AF-A0A3M1URG6-F1
#
_cell.length_a   1.000
_cell.length_b   1.000
_cell.length_c   1.000
_cell.angle_alpha   90.00
_cell.angle_beta   90.00
_cell.angle_gamma   90.00
#
_symmetry.space_group_name_H-M   'P 1'
#
loop_
_entity.id
_entity.type
_entity.pdbx_description
1 polymer ?
#
loop_
_entity_poly.entity_id
_entity_poly.type
_entity_poly.pdbx_seq_one_letter_code
_entity_poly.pdbx_strand_id
1 'polypeptide(L)'
;MLALIVSLALVACAGAPVQQMSDARQAIQSAVAAGAPRFAPARLQEARRLVEAAEAALAAHAYAKAARLAEQARREAIAAREASLAARRRREAE
;
A
#
# COMPACT_ATOMS: atom_id res chain seq x y z
N MET A 1 29.32 -5.90 -25.83
CA MET A 1 27.99 -5.29 -25.98
C MET A 1 26.94 -6.39 -25.82
N LEU A 2 26.44 -6.58 -24.59
CA LEU A 2 25.35 -7.53 -24.33
C LEU A 2 24.05 -6.72 -24.37
N ALA A 3 23.20 -7.04 -25.35
CA ALA A 3 21.93 -6.35 -25.58
C ALA A 3 21.03 -6.47 -24.35
N LEU A 4 20.93 -5.40 -23.58
CA LEU A 4 19.93 -5.27 -22.53
C LEU A 4 18.59 -5.09 -23.25
N ILE A 5 17.86 -6.20 -23.39
CA ILE A 5 16.49 -6.23 -23.89
C ILE A 5 15.66 -5.46 -22.85
N VAL A 6 15.55 -4.15 -23.05
CA VAL A 6 14.61 -3.28 -22.36
C VAL A 6 13.23 -3.80 -22.76
N SER A 7 12.65 -4.58 -21.87
CA SER A 7 11.29 -5.07 -22.01
C SER A 7 10.37 -3.85 -22.04
N LEU A 8 9.90 -3.49 -23.24
CA LEU A 8 8.78 -2.59 -23.42
C LEU A 8 7.60 -3.19 -22.66
N ALA A 9 7.30 -2.67 -21.47
CA ALA A 9 6.04 -2.94 -20.81
C ALA A 9 4.94 -2.38 -21.72
N LEU A 10 4.19 -3.27 -22.36
CA LEU A 10 3.04 -2.94 -23.18
C LEU A 10 2.09 -2.04 -22.38
N VAL A 11 1.80 -0.85 -22.90
CA VAL A 11 0.91 0.20 -22.38
C VAL A 11 -0.59 -0.24 -22.38
N ALA A 12 -0.88 -1.53 -22.19
CA ALA A 12 -2.24 -2.08 -22.23
C ALA A 12 -3.08 -1.81 -20.97
N CYS A 13 -2.66 -0.92 -20.06
CA CYS A 13 -3.40 -0.50 -18.87
C CYS A 13 -3.64 1.01 -18.83
N ALA A 14 -4.02 1.64 -19.95
CA ALA A 14 -4.16 3.10 -20.06
C ALA A 14 -5.25 3.75 -19.14
N GLY A 15 -5.89 3.01 -18.23
CA GLY A 15 -6.88 3.55 -17.29
C GLY A 15 -6.85 2.98 -15.87
N ALA A 16 -6.47 1.71 -15.67
CA ALA A 16 -6.53 1.08 -14.36
C ALA A 16 -5.29 1.39 -13.49
N PRO A 17 -5.45 1.77 -12.21
CA PRO A 17 -4.36 2.17 -11.31
C PRO A 17 -3.58 0.99 -10.71
N VAL A 18 -3.04 0.12 -11.57
CA VAL A 18 -2.38 -1.13 -11.15
C VAL A 18 -1.20 -0.86 -10.21
N GLN A 19 -0.41 0.17 -10.49
CA GLN A 19 0.75 0.52 -9.66
C GLN A 19 0.33 0.97 -8.26
N GLN A 20 -0.63 1.89 -8.16
CA GLN A 20 -1.12 2.38 -6.87
C GLN A 20 -1.72 1.24 -6.02
N MET A 21 -2.46 0.32 -6.65
CA MET A 21 -2.99 -0.87 -5.97
C MET A 21 -1.87 -1.78 -5.45
N SER A 22 -0.81 -2.00 -6.24
CA SER A 22 0.35 -2.77 -5.83
C SER A 22 1.07 -2.12 -4.65
N ASP A 23 1.37 -0.83 -4.75
CA ASP A 23 2.07 -0.06 -3.72
C ASP A 23 1.31 -0.08 -2.39
N ALA A 24 -0.02 0.07 -2.43
CA ALA A 24 -0.86 0.01 -1.25
C ALA A 24 -0.79 -1.36 -0.55
N ARG A 25 -0.90 -2.45 -1.32
CA ARG A 25 -0.81 -3.82 -0.79
C ARG A 25 0.57 -4.11 -0.21
N GLN A 26 1.64 -3.70 -0.90
CA GLN A 26 3.01 -3.84 -0.41
C GLN A 26 3.24 -3.03 0.88
N ALA A 27 2.71 -1.81 0.97
CA ALA A 27 2.79 -0.99 2.17
C ALA A 27 2.06 -1.67 3.35
N ILE A 28 0.88 -2.25 3.15
CA ILE A 28 0.16 -3.01 4.18
C ILE A 28 0.99 -4.21 4.67
N GLN A 29 1.59 -4.98 3.76
CA GLN A 29 2.47 -6.10 4.13
C GLN A 29 3.68 -5.62 4.95
N SER A 30 4.29 -4.51 4.55
CA SER A 30 5.41 -3.88 5.26
C SER A 30 5.00 -3.42 6.67
N ALA A 31 3.79 -2.86 6.82
CA ALA A 31 3.23 -2.48 8.12
C ALA A 31 3.01 -3.70 9.03
N VAL A 32 2.44 -4.78 8.47
CA VAL A 32 2.24 -6.05 9.20
C VAL A 32 3.58 -6.63 9.66
N ALA A 33 4.57 -6.69 8.78
CA ALA A 33 5.91 -7.16 9.12
C ALA A 33 6.61 -6.30 10.19
N ALA A 34 6.30 -5.00 10.25
CA ALA A 34 6.80 -4.10 11.29
C ALA A 34 6.08 -4.25 12.65
N GLY A 35 5.00 -5.05 12.72
CA GLY A 35 4.24 -5.27 13.96
C GLY A 35 3.03 -4.35 14.12
N ALA A 36 2.53 -3.74 13.05
CA ALA A 36 1.34 -2.87 13.10
C ALA A 36 0.09 -3.50 13.72
N PRO A 37 -0.20 -4.82 13.61
CA PRO A 37 -1.33 -5.42 14.32
C PRO A 37 -1.29 -5.22 15.84
N ARG A 38 -0.08 -5.09 16.41
CA ARG A 38 0.13 -4.87 17.84
C ARG A 38 0.29 -3.39 18.19
N PHE A 39 1.05 -2.65 17.39
CA PHE A 39 1.52 -1.30 17.75
C PHE A 39 0.74 -0.17 17.07
N ALA A 40 0.05 -0.44 15.96
CA ALA A 40 -0.73 0.55 15.23
C ALA A 40 -1.99 -0.06 14.58
N PRO A 41 -2.85 -0.77 15.36
CA PRO A 41 -3.98 -1.53 14.80
C PRO A 41 -4.99 -0.64 14.08
N ALA A 42 -5.29 0.55 14.62
CA ALA A 42 -6.26 1.47 14.02
C ALA A 42 -5.83 1.95 12.62
N ARG A 43 -4.56 2.34 12.44
CA ARG A 43 -4.03 2.76 11.14
C ARG A 43 -3.94 1.60 10.14
N LEU A 44 -3.55 0.41 10.61
CA LEU A 44 -3.55 -0.77 9.77
C LEU A 44 -4.96 -1.15 9.30
N GLN A 45 -5.95 -1.05 10.17
CA GLN A 45 -7.35 -1.32 9.84
C GLN A 45 -7.88 -0.32 8.82
N GLU A 46 -7.56 0.97 8.99
CA GLU A 46 -7.96 2.00 8.03
C GLU A 46 -7.31 1.78 6.65
N ALA A 47 -6.01 1.43 6.61
CA ALA A 47 -5.35 1.06 5.37
C ALA A 47 -6.04 -0.10 4.64
N ARG A 48 -6.45 -1.15 5.36
CA ARG A 48 -7.19 -2.29 4.79
C ARG A 48 -8.54 -1.88 4.23
N ARG A 49 -9.31 -1.10 5.00
CA ARG A 49 -10.62 -0.57 4.58
C ARG A 49 -10.50 0.27 3.31
N LEU A 50 -9.46 1.08 3.19
CA LEU A 50 -9.20 1.91 2.02
C LEU A 50 -8.82 1.08 0.79
N VAL A 51 -8.04 -0.01 0.95
CA VAL A 51 -7.76 -0.94 -0.16
C VAL A 51 -9.03 -1.65 -0.61
N GLU A 52 -9.86 -2.14 0.30
CA GLU A 52 -11.15 -2.77 -0.05
C GLU A 52 -12.05 -1.80 -0.81
N ALA A 53 -12.12 -0.54 -0.36
CA ALA A 53 -12.85 0.51 -1.06
C ALA A 53 -12.24 0.82 -2.44
N ALA A 54 -10.91 0.75 -2.58
CA ALA A 54 -10.22 0.93 -3.85
C ALA A 54 -10.53 -0.22 -4.83
N GLU A 55 -10.57 -1.46 -4.33
CA GLU A 55 -10.95 -2.66 -5.11
C GLU A 55 -12.41 -2.58 -5.57
N ALA A 56 -13.32 -2.14 -4.71
CA ALA A 56 -14.71 -1.90 -5.09
C ALA A 56 -14.84 -0.80 -6.17
N ALA A 57 -14.08 0.30 -6.04
CA ALA A 57 -14.05 1.35 -7.05
C ALA A 57 -13.43 0.86 -8.38
N LEU A 58 -12.42 -0.01 -8.32
CA LEU A 58 -11.80 -0.62 -9.49
C LEU A 58 -12.79 -1.53 -10.23
N ALA A 59 -13.54 -2.36 -9.50
CA ALA A 59 -14.60 -3.22 -10.05
C ALA A 59 -15.73 -2.40 -10.71
N ALA A 60 -15.99 -1.19 -10.21
CA ALA A 60 -16.94 -0.25 -10.80
C ALA A 60 -16.36 0.61 -11.93
N HIS A 61 -15.16 0.31 -12.43
CA HIS A 61 -14.41 1.11 -13.42
C HIS A 61 -14.16 2.58 -13.01
N ALA A 62 -14.31 2.91 -11.73
CA ALA A 62 -14.07 4.24 -11.17
C ALA A 62 -12.58 4.44 -10.88
N TYR A 63 -11.75 4.40 -11.93
CA TYR A 63 -10.29 4.30 -11.82
C TYR A 63 -9.64 5.45 -11.04
N ALA A 64 -10.07 6.70 -11.26
CA ALA A 64 -9.55 7.85 -10.51
C ALA A 64 -9.86 7.75 -9.01
N LYS A 65 -11.03 7.22 -8.65
CA LYS A 65 -11.41 6.98 -7.26
C LYS A 65 -10.58 5.84 -6.66
N ALA A 66 -10.42 4.73 -7.39
CA ALA A 66 -9.59 3.61 -6.99
C ALA A 66 -8.13 4.06 -6.72
N ALA A 67 -7.55 4.86 -7.63
CA ALA A 67 -6.19 5.39 -7.48
C ALA A 67 -6.04 6.22 -6.20
N ARG A 68 -6.99 7.13 -5.93
CA ARG A 68 -6.98 7.97 -4.73
C ARG A 68 -7.14 7.17 -3.45
N LEU A 69 -8.00 6.15 -3.45
CA LEU A 69 -8.23 5.28 -2.29
C LEU A 69 -6.99 4.40 -2.00
N ALA A 70 -6.37 3.84 -3.04
CA ALA A 70 -5.13 3.07 -2.91
C ALA A 70 -3.98 3.92 -2.35
N GLU A 71 -3.81 5.14 -2.84
CA GLU A 71 -2.79 6.06 -2.35
C GLU A 71 -3.06 6.52 -0.90
N GLN A 72 -4.32 6.69 -0.50
CA GLN A 72 -4.69 6.89 0.91
C GLN A 72 -4.32 5.67 1.77
N ALA A 73 -4.65 4.47 1.30
CA ALA A 73 -4.32 3.23 2.01
C ALA A 73 -2.81 3.05 2.20
N ARG A 74 -2.02 3.38 1.17
CA ARG A 74 -0.56 3.35 1.21
C ARG A 74 -0.03 4.28 2.31
N ARG A 75 -0.52 5.51 2.40
CA ARG A 75 -0.11 6.47 3.44
C ARG A 75 -0.45 5.97 4.85
N GLU A 76 -1.65 5.45 5.06
CA GLU A 76 -2.05 4.88 6.35
C GLU A 76 -1.18 3.67 6.74
N ALA A 77 -0.86 2.81 5.78
CA ALA A 77 0.02 1.67 6.02
C ALA A 77 1.46 2.10 6.35
N ILE A 78 2.01 3.13 5.67
CA ILE A 78 3.32 3.70 6.00
C ILE A 78 3.31 4.29 7.42
N ALA A 79 2.27 5.06 7.76
CA ALA A 79 2.13 5.62 9.11
C ALA A 79 2.00 4.53 10.19
N ALA A 80 1.28 3.44 9.89
CA ALA A 80 1.18 2.27 10.77
C ALA A 80 2.55 1.59 10.97
N ARG A 81 3.32 1.42 9.89
CA ARG A 81 4.68 0.87 9.92
C ARG A 81 5.60 1.72 10.79
N GLU A 82 5.63 3.03 10.56
CA GLU A 82 6.49 3.96 11.29
C GLU A 82 6.17 4.00 12.79
N ALA A 83 4.88 4.05 13.13
CA ALA A 83 4.43 3.96 14.53
C ALA A 83 4.89 2.66 15.19
N SER A 84 4.85 1.54 14.46
CA SER A 84 5.28 0.24 14.97
C SER A 84 6.78 0.18 15.21
N LEU A 85 7.58 0.69 14.28
CA LEU A 85 9.03 0.78 14.43
C LEU A 85 9.41 1.70 15.60
N ALA A 86 8.72 2.82 15.77
CA ALA A 86 8.94 3.73 16.89
C ALA A 86 8.59 3.06 18.24
N ALA A 87 7.48 2.34 18.32
CA ALA A 87 7.09 1.61 19.53
C ALA A 87 8.08 0.50 19.89
N ARG A 88 8.59 -0.22 18.89
CA ARG A 88 9.63 -1.25 19.09
C ARG A 88 10.93 -0.67 19.65
N ARG A 89 11.43 0.40 19.03
CA ARG A 89 12.65 1.08 19.52
C ARG A 89 12.52 1.58 20.95
N ARG A 90 11.33 2.06 21.35
CA ARG A 90 11.08 2.47 22.74
C ARG A 90 11.16 1.29 23.70
N ARG A 91 10.57 0.15 23.34
CA ARG A 91 10.64 -1.08 24.16
C ARG A 91 12.03 -1.69 24.25
N GLU A 92 12.86 -1.52 23.23
CA GLU A 92 14.25 -1.99 23.23
C GLU A 92 15.18 -1.10 24.07
N ALA A 93 14.74 0.11 24.42
CA ALA A 93 15.48 1.06 25.25
C ALA A 93 15.08 1.01 26.74
N GLU A 94 14.05 0.24 27.08
CA GLU A 94 13.57 -0.03 28.45
C GLU A 94 14.23 -1.30 29.01
#